data_AF-A0AA96X1S1-F1
#
_entry.id   AF-A0AA96X1S1-F1
#
_cell.length_a   1.000
_cell.length_b   1.000
_cell.length_c   1.000
_cell.angle_alpha   90.00
_cell.angle_beta   90.00
_cell.angle_gamma   90.00
#
_symmetry.space_group_name_H-M   'P 1'
#
loop_
_entity.id
_entity.type
_entity.pdbx_description
1 polymer ?
#
loop_
_entity_poly.entity_id
_entity_poly.type
_entity_poly.pdbx_seq_one_letter_code
_entity_poly.pdbx_strand_id
1 'polypeptide(L)'
;METDPEASWIFVLDQLNTHQSASLVRLVATCCQLDLDLGIKGKSGILHSMASRSAFLSDPTHRIRFVYVPKHTSWLNQIECWFSILTRRLIRRGNFTSTEDLKQQIRAFIRYFNCTMAKPFNWKFQGFEPKPH
;
A
#
# COMPACT_ATOMS: atom_id res chain seq x y z
N MET A 1 3.28 3.45 11.31
CA MET A 1 2.20 3.81 12.25
C MET A 1 2.61 3.50 13.68
N GLU A 2 2.97 2.26 14.02
CA GLU A 2 3.50 1.94 15.36
C GLU A 2 4.79 2.71 15.70
N THR A 3 5.55 3.12 14.68
CA THR A 3 6.79 3.89 14.83
C THR A 3 6.56 5.38 15.10
N ASP A 4 5.39 5.92 14.74
CA ASP A 4 5.00 7.31 14.98
C ASP A 4 3.45 7.41 14.89
N PRO A 5 2.76 7.42 16.04
CA PRO A 5 1.31 7.46 16.11
C PRO A 5 0.71 8.77 15.59
N GLU A 6 1.43 9.88 15.69
CA GLU A 6 0.93 11.22 15.36
C GLU A 6 1.31 11.68 13.94
N ALA A 7 2.31 11.04 13.32
CA ALA A 7 2.70 11.36 11.95
C ALA A 7 1.56 11.17 10.93
N SER A 8 1.51 12.04 9.93
CA SER A 8 0.66 11.87 8.75
C SER A 8 1.31 10.94 7.73
N TRP A 9 0.55 9.98 7.22
CA TRP A 9 1.01 8.95 6.30
C TRP A 9 0.27 9.02 4.97
N ILE A 10 1.02 9.05 3.88
CA ILE A 10 0.47 8.97 2.52
C ILE A 10 0.97 7.68 1.89
N PHE A 11 0.04 6.79 1.57
CA PHE A 11 0.33 5.54 0.86
C PHE A 11 0.01 5.70 -0.62
N VAL A 12 0.98 5.45 -1.49
CA VAL A 12 0.76 5.44 -2.94
C VAL A 12 0.63 3.99 -3.39
N LEU A 13 -0.52 3.62 -3.94
CA LEU A 13 -0.86 2.23 -4.30
C LEU A 13 -1.55 2.17 -5.66
N ASP A 14 -1.62 0.97 -6.23
CA ASP A 14 -2.48 0.69 -7.37
C ASP A 14 -3.96 0.51 -6.95
N GLN A 15 -4.84 0.37 -7.95
CA GLN A 15 -6.29 0.26 -7.76
C GLN A 15 -6.78 -1.19 -7.52
N LEU A 16 -5.92 -2.12 -7.08
CA LEU A 16 -6.35 -3.49 -6.81
C LEU A 16 -7.37 -3.56 -5.67
N ASN A 17 -8.33 -4.49 -5.79
CA ASN A 17 -9.42 -4.66 -4.82
C ASN A 17 -8.93 -4.85 -3.37
N THR A 18 -7.76 -5.48 -3.20
CA THR A 18 -7.12 -5.69 -1.89
C THR A 18 -6.83 -4.36 -1.17
N HIS A 19 -6.44 -3.34 -1.92
CA HIS A 19 -6.14 -2.00 -1.41
C HIS A 19 -7.40 -1.14 -1.18
N GLN A 20 -8.58 -1.65 -1.53
CA GLN A 20 -9.87 -1.01 -1.24
C GLN A 20 -10.75 -1.93 -0.38
N SER A 21 -10.12 -2.74 0.48
CA SER A 21 -10.82 -3.72 1.31
C SER A 21 -11.53 -3.07 2.49
N ALA A 22 -12.61 -3.71 2.94
CA ALA A 22 -13.36 -3.24 4.12
C ALA A 22 -12.55 -3.35 5.42
N SER A 23 -11.61 -4.29 5.50
CA SER A 23 -10.69 -4.42 6.64
C SER A 23 -9.72 -3.24 6.69
N LEU A 24 -9.22 -2.78 5.55
CA LEU A 24 -8.34 -1.62 5.48
C LEU A 24 -9.06 -0.33 5.93
N VAL A 25 -10.31 -0.13 5.48
CA VAL A 25 -11.13 1.00 5.95
C VAL A 25 -11.29 1.00 7.46
N ARG A 26 -11.60 -0.16 8.06
CA ARG A 26 -11.71 -0.28 9.52
C ARG A 26 -10.40 0.05 10.22
N LEU A 27 -9.28 -0.49 9.71
CA LEU A 27 -7.95 -0.21 10.25
C LEU A 27 -7.65 1.30 10.25
N VAL A 28 -7.91 1.98 9.13
CA VAL A 28 -7.69 3.43 9.01
C VAL A 28 -8.59 4.21 9.98
N ALA A 29 -9.86 3.85 10.08
CA ALA A 29 -10.79 4.47 11.04
C ALA A 29 -10.29 4.32 12.47
N THR A 30 -9.83 3.12 12.86
CA THR A 30 -9.25 2.87 14.18
C THR A 30 -7.95 3.67 14.40
N CYS A 31 -7.02 3.66 13.45
CA CYS A 31 -5.75 4.38 13.59
C CYS A 31 -5.90 5.91 13.56
N CYS A 32 -6.95 6.42 12.91
CA CYS A 32 -7.30 7.84 12.91
C CYS A 32 -8.29 8.20 14.03
N GLN A 33 -8.67 7.25 14.89
CA GLN A 33 -9.62 7.43 16.01
C GLN A 33 -10.95 8.06 15.56
N LEU A 34 -11.43 7.66 14.38
CA LEU A 34 -12.65 8.21 13.81
C LEU A 34 -13.87 7.46 14.37
N ASP A 35 -14.68 8.17 15.15
CA ASP A 35 -15.94 7.66 15.68
C ASP A 35 -17.08 7.88 14.69
N LEU A 36 -17.22 6.97 13.73
CA LEU A 36 -18.30 6.99 12.74
C LEU A 36 -18.80 5.60 12.38
N ASP A 37 -20.08 5.52 12.03
CA ASP A 37 -20.68 4.31 11.50
C ASP A 37 -20.18 4.05 10.06
N LEU A 38 -19.34 3.02 9.93
CA LEU A 38 -18.82 2.57 8.64
C LEU A 38 -19.88 1.85 7.77
N GLY A 39 -20.99 1.42 8.37
CA GLY A 39 -22.04 0.64 7.73
C GLY A 39 -21.69 -0.83 7.54
N ILE A 40 -22.49 -1.54 6.73
CA ILE A 40 -22.37 -2.98 6.52
C ILE A 40 -21.76 -3.26 5.15
N LYS A 41 -20.70 -4.09 5.12
CA LYS A 41 -20.00 -4.45 3.88
C LYS A 41 -20.98 -4.98 2.84
N GLY A 42 -20.98 -4.36 1.66
CA GLY A 42 -21.84 -4.77 0.55
C GLY A 42 -23.31 -4.39 0.70
N LYS A 43 -23.71 -3.69 1.77
CA LYS A 43 -25.11 -3.32 2.02
C LYS A 43 -25.32 -1.81 2.26
N SER A 44 -24.49 -1.16 3.07
CA SER A 44 -24.71 0.24 3.46
C SER A 44 -23.42 0.97 3.86
N GLY A 45 -23.49 2.30 3.89
CA GLY A 45 -22.42 3.17 4.37
C GLY A 45 -21.13 3.11 3.56
N ILE A 46 -20.03 3.44 4.20
CA ILE A 46 -18.69 3.48 3.59
C ILE A 46 -18.28 2.09 3.09
N LEU A 47 -18.69 1.02 3.78
CA LEU A 47 -18.32 -0.35 3.40
C LEU A 47 -19.17 -0.94 2.26
N HIS A 48 -20.17 -0.20 1.76
CA HIS A 48 -21.09 -0.66 0.72
C HIS A 48 -20.37 -1.08 -0.56
N SER A 49 -19.62 -0.17 -1.20
CA SER A 49 -19.00 -0.40 -2.50
C SER A 49 -17.48 -0.18 -2.46
N MET A 50 -16.78 -0.58 -3.52
CA MET A 50 -15.35 -0.25 -3.63
C MET A 50 -15.13 1.25 -3.80
N ALA A 51 -16.03 1.93 -4.53
CA ALA A 51 -15.95 3.38 -4.72
C ALA A 51 -16.07 4.13 -3.39
N SER A 52 -17.02 3.76 -2.52
CA SER A 52 -17.17 4.39 -1.20
C SER A 52 -15.98 4.13 -0.28
N ARG A 53 -15.42 2.92 -0.32
CA ARG A 53 -14.20 2.58 0.43
C ARG A 53 -12.98 3.35 -0.08
N SER A 54 -12.81 3.45 -1.39
CA SER A 54 -11.73 4.21 -2.02
C SER A 54 -11.80 5.69 -1.68
N ALA A 55 -13.00 6.28 -1.72
CA ALA A 55 -13.24 7.66 -1.34
C ALA A 55 -12.83 7.92 0.12
N PHE A 56 -13.28 7.07 1.05
CA PHE A 56 -12.89 7.16 2.45
C PHE A 56 -11.37 7.04 2.65
N LEU A 57 -10.73 6.08 1.99
CA LEU A 57 -9.28 5.90 2.09
C LEU A 57 -8.48 7.06 1.48
N SER A 58 -9.06 7.80 0.54
CA SER A 58 -8.41 8.93 -0.14
C SER A 58 -8.74 10.29 0.50
N ASP A 59 -9.54 10.31 1.56
CA ASP A 59 -9.99 11.54 2.19
C ASP A 59 -8.79 12.35 2.74
N PRO A 60 -8.57 13.60 2.30
CA PRO A 60 -7.44 14.41 2.73
C PRO A 60 -7.51 14.84 4.18
N THR A 61 -8.67 14.72 4.84
CA THR A 61 -8.84 15.04 6.28
C THR A 61 -8.30 13.93 7.17
N HIS A 62 -8.13 12.71 6.65
CA HIS A 62 -7.53 11.62 7.40
C HIS A 62 -6.01 11.79 7.49
N ARG A 63 -5.48 11.61 8.69
CA ARG A 63 -4.02 11.53 8.93
C ARG A 63 -3.38 10.43 8.08
N ILE A 64 -4.12 9.36 7.81
CA ILE A 64 -3.70 8.24 6.98
C ILE A 64 -4.52 8.28 5.70
N ARG A 65 -3.87 8.58 4.57
CA ARG A 65 -4.54 8.67 3.28
C ARG A 65 -3.85 7.85 2.20
N PHE A 66 -4.64 7.43 1.23
CA PHE A 66 -4.22 6.61 0.10
C PHE A 66 -4.36 7.41 -1.19
N VAL A 67 -3.31 7.39 -2.02
CA VAL A 67 -3.30 7.96 -3.36
C VAL A 67 -3.23 6.80 -4.33
N TYR A 68 -4.32 6.58 -5.07
CA TYR A 68 -4.38 5.53 -6.07
C TYR A 68 -3.82 6.02 -7.40
N VAL A 69 -2.77 5.37 -7.89
CA VAL A 69 -2.22 5.68 -9.21
C VAL A 69 -3.23 5.31 -10.31
N PRO A 70 -3.15 5.93 -11.51
CA PRO A 70 -4.00 5.57 -12.63
C PRO A 70 -3.97 4.08 -12.96
N LYS A 71 -5.00 3.60 -13.66
CA LYS A 71 -5.02 2.22 -14.15
C LYS A 71 -3.86 2.03 -15.14
N HIS A 72 -3.27 0.84 -15.12
CA HIS A 72 -2.13 0.46 -15.97
C HIS A 72 -0.82 1.23 -15.70
N THR A 73 -0.69 1.91 -14.55
CA THR A 73 0.57 2.55 -14.12
C THR A 73 1.18 1.85 -12.90
N SER A 74 1.21 0.52 -12.89
CA SER A 74 1.85 -0.25 -11.80
C SER A 74 3.33 0.09 -11.64
N TRP A 75 4.00 0.56 -12.69
CA TRP A 75 5.39 1.05 -12.64
C TRP A 75 5.59 2.25 -11.69
N LEU A 76 4.54 3.01 -11.35
CA LEU A 76 4.58 4.06 -10.34
C LEU A 76 4.53 3.50 -8.90
N ASN A 77 4.10 2.26 -8.72
CA ASN A 77 3.99 1.64 -7.41
C ASN A 77 5.36 1.13 -6.95
N GLN A 78 5.91 1.72 -5.87
CA GLN A 78 7.24 1.41 -5.36
C GLN A 78 7.39 -0.06 -4.95
N ILE A 79 6.30 -0.73 -4.57
CA ILE A 79 6.34 -2.15 -4.22
C ILE A 79 6.75 -3.02 -5.42
N GLU A 80 6.44 -2.60 -6.65
CA GLU A 80 6.83 -3.31 -7.87
C GLU A 80 8.35 -3.24 -8.08
N CYS A 81 8.97 -2.10 -7.78
CA CYS A 81 10.42 -1.99 -7.76
C CYS A 81 11.04 -2.95 -6.72
N TRP A 82 10.43 -3.04 -5.54
CA TRP A 82 10.88 -3.97 -4.50
C TRP A 82 10.72 -5.43 -4.92
N PHE A 83 9.59 -5.82 -5.51
CA PHE A 83 9.39 -7.16 -6.07
C PHE A 83 10.42 -7.49 -7.16
N SER A 84 10.77 -6.52 -7.98
CA SER A 84 11.85 -6.66 -8.97
C SER A 84 13.20 -6.98 -8.32
N ILE A 85 13.50 -6.36 -7.17
CA ILE A 85 14.71 -6.63 -6.38
C ILE A 85 14.65 -8.04 -5.75
N LEU A 86 13.53 -8.39 -5.11
CA LEU A 86 13.29 -9.71 -4.52
C LEU A 86 13.50 -10.81 -5.57
N THR A 87 12.88 -10.66 -6.75
CA THR A 87 12.99 -11.63 -7.84
C THR A 87 14.43 -11.79 -8.32
N ARG A 88 15.15 -10.68 -8.54
CA ARG A 88 16.54 -10.74 -9.02
C ARG A 88 17.51 -11.33 -8.00
N ARG A 89 17.32 -11.04 -6.71
CA ARG A 89 18.28 -11.37 -5.64
C ARG A 89 18.00 -12.69 -4.95
N LEU A 90 16.72 -13.04 -4.74
CA LEU A 90 16.32 -14.24 -4.03
C LEU A 90 15.74 -15.30 -4.97
N ILE A 91 14.70 -14.95 -5.74
CA ILE A 91 13.89 -15.98 -6.43
C ILE A 91 14.64 -16.59 -7.63
N ARG A 92 15.19 -15.76 -8.54
CA ARG A 92 15.80 -16.22 -9.79
C ARG A 92 17.05 -17.09 -9.58
N ARG A 93 17.71 -16.95 -8.43
CA ARG A 93 18.95 -17.68 -8.10
C ARG A 93 18.77 -18.63 -6.91
N GLY A 94 17.56 -18.69 -6.35
CA GLY A 94 17.26 -19.49 -5.17
C GLY A 94 17.01 -20.94 -5.55
N ASN A 95 17.52 -21.85 -4.74
CA ASN A 95 17.08 -23.25 -4.74
C ASN A 95 16.28 -23.47 -3.46
N PHE A 96 15.03 -23.89 -3.60
CA PHE A 96 14.11 -24.04 -2.48
C PHE A 96 13.68 -25.50 -2.39
N THR A 97 13.83 -26.06 -1.20
CA THR A 97 13.54 -27.48 -0.93
C THR A 97 12.06 -27.73 -0.64
N SER A 98 11.32 -26.68 -0.28
CA SER A 98 9.87 -26.73 -0.03
C SER A 98 9.25 -25.34 -0.09
N THR A 99 7.91 -25.27 -0.06
CA THR A 99 7.18 -24.01 0.05
C THR A 99 7.42 -23.30 1.39
N GLU A 100 7.68 -24.05 2.47
CA GLU A 100 7.96 -23.45 3.78
C GLU A 100 9.38 -22.85 3.83
N ASP A 101 10.35 -23.54 3.22
CA ASP A 101 11.71 -23.01 3.00
C ASP A 101 11.66 -21.69 2.21
N LEU A 102 10.92 -21.65 1.10
CA LEU A 102 10.70 -20.42 0.34
C LEU A 102 10.13 -19.29 1.20
N LYS A 103 9.08 -19.54 2.01
CA LYS A 103 8.50 -18.52 2.90
C LYS A 103 9.52 -18.04 3.94
N GLN A 104 10.30 -18.95 4.52
CA GLN A 104 11.31 -18.61 5.52
C GLN A 104 12.39 -17.72 4.91
N GLN A 105 12.87 -18.06 3.71
CA GLN A 105 13.85 -17.26 2.98
C GLN A 105 13.31 -15.90 2.58
N ILE A 106 12.06 -15.79 2.12
CA ILE A 106 11.41 -14.49 1.82
C ILE A 106 11.35 -13.63 3.10
N ARG A 107 10.92 -14.20 4.24
CA ARG A 107 10.89 -13.47 5.52
C ARG A 107 12.28 -13.01 5.96
N ALA A 108 13.30 -13.85 5.80
CA ALA A 108 14.68 -13.48 6.10
C ALA A 108 15.18 -12.35 5.19
N PHE A 109 14.86 -12.43 3.90
CA PHE A 109 15.18 -11.36 2.95
C PHE A 109 14.49 -10.05 3.29
N ILE A 110 13.21 -10.06 3.68
CA ILE A 110 12.49 -8.86 4.13
C ILE A 110 13.20 -8.22 5.32
N ARG A 111 13.56 -9.00 6.35
CA ARG A 111 14.31 -8.48 7.51
C ARG A 111 15.65 -7.88 7.11
N TYR A 112 16.42 -8.61 6.31
CA TYR A 112 17.71 -8.12 5.82
C TYR A 112 17.57 -6.83 5.00
N PHE A 113 16.60 -6.78 4.09
CA PHE A 113 16.32 -5.60 3.28
C PHE A 113 15.97 -4.39 4.16
N ASN A 114 15.08 -4.56 5.14
CA ASN A 114 14.68 -3.50 6.06
C ASN A 114 15.86 -2.98 6.89
N CYS A 115 16.76 -3.85 7.35
CA CYS A 115 17.90 -3.42 8.17
C CYS A 115 19.03 -2.76 7.38
N THR A 116 19.22 -3.11 6.09
CA THR A 116 20.47 -2.78 5.38
C THR A 116 20.27 -1.96 4.10
N MET A 117 19.10 -2.03 3.48
CA MET A 117 18.85 -1.48 2.14
C MET A 117 17.63 -0.57 2.06
N ALA A 118 16.74 -0.60 3.05
CA ALA A 118 15.61 0.30 3.12
C ALA A 118 16.14 1.74 3.24
N LYS A 119 16.04 2.46 2.13
CA LYS A 119 16.32 3.88 2.04
C LYS A 119 15.09 4.56 1.45
N PRO A 120 14.76 5.78 1.88
CA PRO A 120 13.74 6.56 1.22
C PRO A 120 14.02 6.63 -0.28
N PHE A 121 13.02 6.31 -1.11
CA PHE A 121 13.15 6.50 -2.55
C PHE A 121 13.17 8.00 -2.84
N ASN A 122 14.24 8.47 -3.48
CA ASN A 122 14.31 9.84 -3.96
C ASN A 122 13.51 9.97 -5.26
N TRP A 123 12.24 10.36 -5.14
CA TRP A 123 11.35 10.59 -6.27
C TRP A 123 11.79 11.82 -7.06
N LYS A 124 12.27 11.62 -8.29
CA LYS A 124 12.64 12.71 -9.21
C LYS A 124 11.54 13.08 -10.20
N PHE A 125 10.46 12.31 -10.27
CA PHE A 125 9.37 12.56 -11.21
C PHE A 125 8.50 13.71 -10.69
N GLN A 126 8.39 14.78 -11.48
CA GLN A 126 7.68 16.01 -11.12
C GLN A 126 6.25 16.08 -11.67
N GLY A 127 5.76 15.03 -12.33
CA GLY A 127 4.48 15.02 -13.01
C GLY A 127 4.60 15.37 -14.49
N PHE A 128 3.47 15.32 -15.19
CA PHE A 128 3.35 15.87 -16.53
C PHE A 128 2.85 17.31 -16.43
N GLU A 129 3.35 18.19 -17.27
CA GLU A 129 2.81 19.55 -17.36
C GLU A 129 1.31 19.50 -17.69
N PRO A 130 0.47 20.27 -16.97
CA PRO A 130 -0.95 20.37 -17.31
C PRO A 130 -1.08 20.92 -18.72
N LYS A 131 -1.84 20.22 -19.59
CA LYS A 131 -2.15 20.74 -20.91
C LYS A 131 -3.02 21.99 -20.77
N PRO A 132 -2.71 23.10 -21.44
CA PRO A 132 -3.60 24.25 -21.48
C PRO A 132 -4.93 23.85 -22.13
N HIS A 133 -6.02 24.30 -21.54
CA HIS A 133 -7.39 24.15 -22.05
C HIS A 133 -7.62 25.02 -23.28
#